data_AF-A0AA51U503-F1
#
_entry.id   AF-A0AA51U503-F1
#
_cell.length_a   1.000
_cell.length_b   1.000
_cell.length_c   1.000
_cell.angle_alpha   90.00
_cell.angle_beta   90.00
_cell.angle_gamma   90.00
#
_symmetry.space_group_name_H-M   'P 1'
#
loop_
_entity.id
_entity.type
_entity.pdbx_description
1 polymer ?
#
loop_
_entity_poly.entity_id
_entity_poly.type
_entity_poly.pdbx_seq_one_letter_code
_entity_poly.pdbx_strand_id
1 'polypeptide(L)' 'MNLLKKFAADESGATAIEYGLIAALMAVAVIAAITLLQEPLKDVFCNIGETLQDPEGGASTEGCATTPAAG' A
#
# COMPACT_ATOMS: atom_id res chain seq x y z
N MET A 1 22.09 -33.97 19.84
CA MET A 1 21.62 -34.05 18.42
C MET A 1 20.09 -33.95 18.31
N ASN A 2 19.43 -33.10 19.12
CA ASN A 2 17.95 -33.07 19.19
C ASN A 2 17.33 -31.79 18.63
N LEU A 3 18.12 -30.74 18.36
CA LEU A 3 17.62 -29.46 17.82
C LEU A 3 17.35 -29.57 16.32
N LEU A 4 18.26 -30.16 15.54
CA LEU A 4 18.11 -30.37 14.10
C LEU A 4 16.96 -31.35 13.77
N LYS A 5 16.72 -32.36 14.62
CA LYS A 5 15.57 -33.27 14.49
C LYS A 5 14.24 -32.61 14.84
N LYS A 6 14.21 -31.70 15.83
CA LYS A 6 13.02 -30.89 16.15
C LYS A 6 12.72 -29.88 15.05
N PHE A 7 13.73 -29.32 14.40
CA PHE A 7 13.57 -28.41 13.26
C PHE A 7 13.10 -29.14 12.00
N ALA A 8 13.61 -30.35 11.75
CA ALA A 8 13.17 -31.20 10.64
C ALA A 8 11.79 -31.85 10.86
N ALA A 9 11.36 -32.04 12.11
CA ALA A 9 10.02 -32.47 12.47
C ALA A 9 9.00 -31.31 12.52
N ASP A 10 9.47 -30.06 12.37
CA ASP A 10 8.63 -28.87 12.28
C ASP A 10 8.29 -28.63 10.80
N GLU A 11 7.33 -29.41 10.29
CA GLU A 11 6.79 -29.26 8.92
C GLU A 11 6.18 -27.86 8.70
N SER A 12 5.93 -27.12 9.79
CA SER A 12 5.51 -25.71 9.74
C SER A 12 6.60 -24.78 9.18
N GLY A 13 7.89 -25.12 9.32
CA GLY A 13 9.00 -24.33 8.78
C GLY A 13 9.26 -24.59 7.29
N ALA A 14 9.10 -25.84 6.84
CA ALA A 14 9.20 -26.20 5.43
C ALA A 14 8.03 -25.61 4.60
N THR A 15 6.82 -25.60 5.17
CA THR A 15 5.64 -24.96 4.57
C THR A 15 5.70 -23.42 4.60
N ALA A 16 6.39 -22.82 5.58
CA ALA A 16 6.58 -21.37 5.64
C ALA A 16 7.40 -20.81 4.47
N ILE A 17 8.31 -21.58 3.87
CA ILE A 17 9.06 -21.16 2.67
C ILE A 17 8.17 -21.17 1.42
N GLU A 18 7.24 -22.12 1.30
CA GLU A 18 6.37 -22.25 0.12
C GLU A 18 5.28 -21.17 0.11
N TYR A 19 4.56 -21.02 1.22
CA TYR A 19 3.60 -19.93 1.38
C TYR A 19 4.32 -18.57 1.48
N GLY A 20 5.57 -18.56 1.93
CA GLY A 20 6.41 -17.36 1.95
C GLY A 20 6.69 -16.80 0.56
N LEU A 21 6.94 -17.64 -0.44
CA LEU A 21 7.17 -17.19 -1.82
C LEU A 21 5.90 -16.60 -2.44
N ILE A 22 4.75 -17.26 -2.24
CA ILE A 22 3.46 -16.76 -2.74
C ILE A 22 3.09 -15.45 -2.03
N ALA A 23 3.30 -15.37 -0.71
CA ALA A 23 3.08 -14.16 0.07
C ALA A 23 3.98 -13.01 -0.40
N ALA A 24 5.25 -13.28 -0.72
CA ALA A 24 6.17 -12.28 -1.27
C ALA A 24 5.70 -11.75 -2.63
N LEU A 25 5.24 -12.63 -3.53
CA LEU A 25 4.69 -12.22 -4.84
C LEU A 25 3.42 -11.37 -4.68
N MET A 26 2.51 -11.76 -3.78
CA MET A 26 1.31 -10.99 -3.47
C MET A 26 1.65 -9.62 -2.87
N ALA A 27 2.62 -9.56 -1.96
CA ALA A 27 3.05 -8.31 -1.34
C ALA A 27 3.58 -7.31 -2.39
N VAL A 28 4.42 -7.78 -3.34
CA VAL A 28 4.92 -6.95 -4.44
C VAL A 28 3.77 -6.43 -5.32
N ALA A 29 2.81 -7.28 -5.65
CA ALA A 29 1.64 -6.88 -6.44
C ALA A 29 0.80 -5.82 -5.73
N VAL A 30 0.59 -5.96 -4.42
CA VAL A 30 -0.15 -4.98 -3.61
C VAL A 30 0.61 -3.65 -3.53
N ILE A 31 1.92 -3.68 -3.31
CA ILE A 31 2.76 -2.47 -3.29
C ILE A 31 2.63 -1.72 -4.62
N ALA A 32 2.76 -2.42 -5.75
CA ALA A 32 2.59 -1.82 -7.07
C ALA A 32 1.19 -1.21 -7.26
N ALA A 33 0.13 -1.92 -6.84
CA ALA A 33 -1.23 -1.38 -6.91
C ALA A 33 -1.40 -0.11 -6.07
N ILE A 34 -0.82 -0.06 -4.86
CA ILE A 34 -0.89 1.13 -3.99
C ILE A 34 -0.19 2.33 -4.65
N THR A 35 0.91 2.13 -5.37
CA THR A 35 1.58 3.24 -6.08
C THR A 35 0.71 3.87 -7.17
N LEU A 36 -0.22 3.13 -7.76
CA LEU A 36 -1.17 3.66 -8.75
C LEU A 36 -2.39 4.31 -8.09
N LEU A 37 -2.77 3.86 -6.89
CA LEU A 37 -3.94 4.36 -6.17
C LEU A 37 -3.66 5.60 -5.31
N GLN A 38 -2.39 5.88 -4.99
CA GLN A 38 -2.02 6.96 -4.07
C GLN A 38 -2.51 8.36 -4.51
N GLU A 39 -2.33 8.70 -5.79
CA GLU A 39 -2.70 9.99 -6.36
C GLU A 39 -4.22 10.18 -6.42
N PRO A 40 -5.01 9.27 -7.03
CA PRO A 40 -6.46 9.47 -7.11
C PRO A 40 -7.12 9.47 -5.73
N LEU A 41 -6.61 8.71 -4.75
CA LEU A 41 -7.15 8.79 -3.39
C LEU A 41 -6.85 10.13 -2.74
N LYS A 42 -5.64 10.66 -2.91
CA LYS A 42 -5.29 12.01 -2.44
C LYS A 42 -6.23 13.05 -3.04
N ASP A 43 -6.48 12.98 -4.35
CA ASP A 43 -7.36 13.92 -5.05
C ASP A 43 -8.79 13.86 -4.52
N VAL A 44 -9.34 12.66 -4.27
CA VAL A 44 -10.68 12.51 -3.70
C VAL A 44 -10.78 13.16 -2.32
N PHE A 45 -9.83 12.89 -1.42
CA PHE A 45 -9.86 13.49 -0.08
C PHE A 45 -9.61 15.00 -0.10
N CYS A 46 -8.78 15.48 -1.02
CA CYS A 46 -8.57 16.90 -1.22
C CYS A 46 -9.84 17.62 -1.68
N ASN A 47 -10.52 17.09 -2.70
CA ASN A 47 -11.79 17.65 -3.19
C ASN A 47 -12.86 17.71 -2.10
N ILE A 48 -12.93 16.67 -1.26
CA ILE A 48 -13.84 16.67 -0.10
C ILE A 48 -13.44 17.80 0.87
N GLY A 49 -12.17 17.92 1.21
CA GLY A 49 -11.67 18.97 2.10
C GLY A 49 -12.00 20.38 1.60
N GLU A 50 -11.75 20.65 0.32
CA GLU A 50 -12.05 21.94 -0.32
C GLU A 50 -13.55 22.25 -0.30
N THR A 51 -14.39 21.28 -0.65
CA THR A 51 -15.85 21.45 -0.63
C THR A 51 -16.39 21.76 0.77
N LEU A 52 -15.76 21.22 1.81
CA LEU A 52 -16.15 21.48 3.20
C LEU A 52 -15.61 22.82 3.72
N GLN A 53 -14.49 23.30 3.18
CA GLN A 53 -13.85 24.54 3.62
C GLN A 53 -14.41 25.77 2.91
N ASP A 54 -14.86 25.63 1.66
CA ASP A 54 -15.52 26.68 0.89
C ASP A 54 -16.76 26.12 0.16
N PRO A 55 -17.96 26.28 0.73
CA PRO A 55 -19.20 25.75 0.14
C PRO A 55 -19.63 26.48 -1.15
N GLU A 56 -18.97 27.56 -1.58
CA GLU A 56 -19.38 28.36 -2.74
C GLU A 56 -18.63 28.03 -4.05
N GLY A 57 -17.77 27.00 -4.09
CA GLY A 57 -17.23 26.47 -5.35
C GLY A 57 -16.22 27.38 -6.05
N GLY A 58 -15.61 28.32 -5.32
CA GLY A 58 -14.41 29.01 -5.77
C GLY A 58 -13.21 28.12 -5.49
N ALA A 59 -12.58 27.57 -6.53
CA ALA A 59 -11.34 26.80 -6.38
C ALA A 59 -10.28 27.67 -5.68
N SER A 60 -10.16 27.51 -4.35
CA SER A 60 -9.04 28.03 -3.59
C SER A 60 -7.82 27.22 -4.00
N THR A 61 -7.04 27.80 -4.90
CA THR A 61 -5.82 27.23 -5.50
C THR A 61 -4.67 26.99 -4.52
N GLU A 62 -4.95 26.87 -3.22
CA GLU A 62 -3.95 26.67 -2.16
C GLU A 62 -4.19 25.41 -1.31
N GLY A 63 -5.27 24.66 -1.58
CA GLY A 63 -5.76 23.61 -0.69
C GLY A 63 -5.31 22.17 -0.94
N CYS A 64 -4.61 21.86 -2.04
CA CYS A 64 -4.03 20.53 -2.25
C CYS A 64 -3.05 20.57 -3.40
N ALA A 65 -1.81 20.99 -3.13
CA ALA A 65 -0.76 20.86 -4.14
C ALA A 65 -0.54 19.37 -4.46
N THR A 66 -1.09 18.89 -5.57
CA THR A 66 -0.48 17.81 -6.34
C THR A 66 0.73 18.43 -7.03
N THR A 67 1.87 18.39 -6.35
CA THR A 67 3.14 18.52 -7.07
C THR A 67 3.11 17.45 -8.17
N PRO A 68 3.32 17.80 -9.45
CA PRO A 68 3.35 16.81 -10.50
C PRO A 68 4.47 15.82 -10.19
N ALA A 69 4.16 14.53 -10.20
CA ALA A 69 5.16 13.48 -10.13
C ALA A 69 6.14 13.71 -11.29
N ALA A 70 7.35 14.16 -10.97
CA ALA A 70 8.45 14.24 -11.91
C ALA A 70 9.06 12.84 -12.04
N GLY A 71 8.86 12.21 -13.21
CA GLY A 71 9.61 11.02 -13.64
C GLY A 71 8.90 9.70 -13.46
#